data_AF-I1QLR8-F1
#
_entry.id   AF-I1QLR8-F1
#
_cell.length_a   1.000
_cell.length_b   1.000
_cell.length_c   1.000
_cell.angle_alpha   90.00
_cell.angle_beta   90.00
_cell.angle_gamma   90.00
#
_symmetry.space_group_name_H-M   'P 1'
#
loop_
_entity.id
_entity.type
_entity.pdbx_description
1 polymer ?
#
loop_
_entity_poly.entity_id
_entity_poly.type
_entity_poly.pdbx_seq_one_letter_code
_entity_poly.pdbx_strand_id
1 'polypeptide(L)' 'LLSLQEPWTLIIDDGLAASFVAPATDSLEDDNQLTIEEYVRSWEQNEELGLNDMDTSSADAAYNTTNP' A
#
# COMPACT_ATOMS: atom_id res chain seq x y z
N LEU A 1 -13.98 -16.67 -21.00
CA LEU A 1 -12.75 -16.58 -20.19
C LEU A 1 -11.59 -16.34 -21.15
N LEU A 2 -10.84 -15.26 -20.94
CA LEU A 2 -9.57 -15.04 -21.66
C LEU A 2 -8.55 -16.05 -21.12
N SER A 3 -7.90 -16.78 -22.03
CA SER A 3 -6.80 -17.69 -21.69
C SER A 3 -5.48 -16.94 -21.88
N LEU A 4 -4.69 -16.90 -20.82
CA LEU A 4 -3.31 -16.46 -20.88
C LEU A 4 -2.47 -17.66 -21.34
N GLN A 5 -1.71 -17.48 -22.42
CA GLN A 5 -0.89 -18.56 -23.01
C GLN A 5 0.55 -18.55 -22.51
N GLU A 6 1.01 -17.43 -21.95
CA GLU A 6 2.38 -17.24 -21.47
C GLU A 6 2.37 -16.62 -20.06
N PRO A 7 3.40 -16.91 -19.22
CA PRO A 7 3.58 -16.26 -17.93
C PRO A 7 3.75 -14.75 -18.06
N TRP A 8 3.31 -14.00 -17.05
CA TRP A 8 3.44 -12.55 -16.98
C TRP A 8 3.64 -12.10 -15.54
N THR A 9 4.05 -10.85 -15.36
CA THR A 9 4.19 -10.19 -14.06
C THR A 9 3.28 -8.97 -14.03
N LEU A 10 2.41 -8.89 -13.01
CA LEU A 10 1.63 -7.69 -12.72
C LEU A 10 2.38 -6.90 -11.67
N ILE A 11 2.56 -5.62 -11.94
CA ILE A 11 3.12 -4.66 -10.99
C ILE A 11 1.98 -3.73 -10.59
N ILE A 12 1.69 -3.67 -9.30
CA ILE A 12 0.74 -2.72 -8.72
C ILE A 12 1.56 -1.76 -7.87
N ASP A 13 1.56 -0.49 -8.27
CA ASP A 13 2.18 0.60 -7.53
C ASP A 13 1.07 1.50 -6.97
N ASP A 14 0.92 1.49 -5.64
CA ASP A 14 -0.13 2.22 -4.94
C ASP A 14 0.44 2.98 -3.74
N GLY A 15 0.66 4.28 -3.90
CA GLY A 15 1.20 5.14 -2.86
C GLY A 15 0.27 5.33 -1.64
N LEU A 16 -1.01 4.95 -1.71
CA LEU A 16 -1.91 4.98 -0.56
C LEU A 16 -1.93 3.67 0.23
N ALA A 17 -1.27 2.63 -0.28
CA ALA A 17 -1.32 1.27 0.27
C ALA A 17 -2.77 0.77 0.49
N ALA A 18 -3.69 1.15 -0.40
CA ALA A 18 -5.11 0.79 -0.34
C ALA A 18 -5.45 -0.46 -1.18
N SER A 19 -4.52 -0.88 -2.03
CA SER A 19 -4.61 -2.08 -2.86
C SER A 19 -4.25 -3.33 -2.07
N PHE A 20 -4.88 -4.46 -2.42
CA PHE A 20 -4.65 -5.75 -1.78
C PHE A 20 -4.68 -6.89 -2.81
N VAL A 21 -3.70 -7.79 -2.71
CA VAL A 21 -3.63 -9.06 -3.45
C VAL A 21 -3.61 -10.19 -2.43
N ALA A 22 -4.58 -11.11 -2.53
CA ALA A 22 -4.61 -12.29 -1.67
C ALA A 22 -3.50 -13.27 -2.10
N PRO A 23 -2.73 -13.85 -1.15
CA PRO A 23 -1.76 -14.89 -1.48
C PRO A 23 -2.48 -16.12 -2.04
N ALA A 24 -1.80 -16.86 -2.90
CA ALA A 24 -2.28 -18.13 -3.44
C ALA A 24 -2.13 -19.30 -2.44
N THR A 25 -1.43 -19.08 -1.32
CA THR A 25 -1.11 -20.04 -0.27
C THR A 25 -1.74 -19.64 1.08
N ASP A 26 -1.77 -20.55 2.04
CA ASP A 26 -2.34 -20.32 3.38
C ASP A 26 -1.55 -19.29 4.20
N SER A 27 -0.22 -19.28 4.05
CA SER A 27 0.66 -18.26 4.62
C SER A 27 1.29 -17.42 3.51
N LEU A 28 1.43 -16.12 3.74
CA LEU A 28 2.06 -15.18 2.81
C LEU A 28 3.52 -15.57 2.53
N GLU A 29 4.23 -16.11 3.53
CA GLU A 29 5.63 -16.51 3.42
C GLU A 29 5.87 -17.69 2.46
N ASP A 30 4.80 -18.44 2.14
CA ASP A 30 4.85 -19.58 1.23
C ASP A 30 4.59 -19.18 -0.24
N ASP A 31 4.11 -17.96 -0.50
CA ASP A 31 3.77 -17.49 -1.86
C ASP A 31 4.99 -16.93 -2.60
N ASN A 32 5.69 -17.81 -3.31
CA ASN A 32 6.87 -17.44 -4.11
C ASN A 32 6.53 -16.65 -5.39
N GLN A 33 5.24 -16.44 -5.71
CA GLN A 33 4.80 -15.68 -6.89
C GLN A 33 4.39 -14.25 -6.55
N LEU A 34 4.31 -13.91 -5.25
CA LEU A 34 3.96 -12.59 -4.77
C LEU A 34 5.19 -11.93 -4.12
N THR A 35 5.47 -10.69 -4.50
CA THR A 35 6.51 -9.86 -3.88
C THR A 35 5.89 -8.54 -3.44
N ILE A 36 6.19 -8.12 -2.21
CA ILE A 36 5.67 -6.88 -1.61
C ILE A 36 6.86 -6.00 -1.27
N GLU A 37 6.82 -4.75 -1.72
CA GLU A 37 7.83 -3.74 -1.43
C GLU A 37 7.15 -2.53 -0.79
N GLU A 38 7.58 -2.17 0.42
CA GLU A 38 7.15 -0.94 1.08
C GLU A 38 8.13 0.18 0.76
N TYR A 39 7.60 1.36 0.43
CA TYR A 39 8.41 2.52 0.11
C TYR A 39 7.81 3.80 0.71
N VAL A 40 8.68 4.80 0.90
CA VAL A 40 8.26 6.14 1.31
C VAL A 40 7.89 6.93 0.05
N ARG A 41 6.64 7.40 -0.02
CA ARG A 41 6.19 8.30 -1.08
C ARG A 41 7.11 9.52 -1.21
N SER A 42 7.34 9.94 -2.45
CA SER A 42 7.94 11.23 -2.75
C SER A 42 7.05 12.40 -2.32
N TRP A 43 7.64 13.59 -2.25
CA TRP A 43 6.89 14.80 -1.92
C TRP A 43 5.83 15.12 -2.98
N GLU A 44 6.17 14.92 -4.25
CA GLU A 44 5.28 15.12 -5.39
C GLU A 44 4.09 14.14 -5.38
N GLN A 45 4.33 12.87 -5.01
CA GLN A 45 3.23 11.91 -4.83
C GLN A 45 2.29 12.33 -3.68
N ASN A 46 2.84 12.88 -2.59
CA ASN A 46 1.99 13.41 -1.51
C ASN A 46 1.17 14.64 -1.94
N GLU A 47 1.74 15.53 -2.77
CA GLU A 47 1.01 16.65 -3.37
C GLU A 47 -0.16 16.17 -4.23
N GLU A 48 0.09 15.24 -5.15
CA GLU A 48 -0.94 14.71 -6.06
C GLU A 48 -2.11 14.06 -5.30
N LEU A 49 -1.82 13.48 -4.14
CA LEU A 49 -2.80 12.86 -3.24
C LEU A 49 -3.42 13.84 -2.25
N GLY A 50 -3.00 15.12 -2.24
CA GLY A 50 -3.49 16.16 -1.32
C GLY A 50 -3.08 15.94 0.14
N LEU A 51 -2.03 15.15 0.39
CA LEU A 51 -1.60 14.76 1.74
C LEU A 51 -0.77 15.85 2.42
N ASN A 52 -0.06 16.68 1.66
CA ASN A 52 0.78 17.74 2.24
C ASN A 52 -0.05 18.85 2.92
N ASP A 53 -1.27 19.08 2.44
CA ASP A 53 -2.20 20.06 2.99
C ASP A 53 -3.16 19.48 4.04
N MET A 54 -3.02 18.19 4.37
CA MET A 54 -3.94 17.50 5.28
C MET A 54 -3.77 17.97 6.72
N ASP A 55 -4.84 18.46 7.34
CA ASP A 55 -4.85 18.79 8.77
C ASP A 55 -5.04 17.53 9.63
N THR A 56 -3.96 17.07 10.25
CA THR A 56 -3.96 15.92 11.16
C THR A 56 -4.10 16.30 12.62
N SER A 57 -4.24 17.59 12.96
CA SER A 57 -4.16 18.09 14.34
C SER A 57 -5.16 17.43 15.30
N SER A 58 -6.36 17.09 14.80
CA SER A 58 -7.39 16.39 15.59
C SER A 58 -6.97 14.95 15.93
N ALA A 59 -6.34 14.24 14.99
CA ALA A 59 -5.83 12.90 15.21
C ALA A 59 -4.61 12.93 16.15
N ASP A 60 -3.70 13.88 15.94
CA ASP A 60 -2.52 14.06 16.78
C ASP A 60 -2.91 14.36 18.23
N ALA A 61 -3.91 15.21 18.45
CA ALA A 61 -4.48 15.47 19.76
C ALA A 61 -5.05 14.19 20.40
N ALA A 62 -5.77 13.36 19.65
CA ALA A 62 -6.31 12.11 20.16
C ALA A 62 -5.18 11.14 20.58
N TYR A 63 -4.17 10.92 19.73
CA TYR A 63 -3.06 10.02 20.03
C TYR A 63 -2.26 10.46 21.26
N ASN A 64 -1.95 11.76 21.37
CA ASN A 64 -1.21 12.31 22.51
C ASN A 64 -1.96 12.19 23.84
N THR A 65 -3.30 12.10 23.83
CA THR A 65 -4.07 11.87 25.07
C THR A 65 -4.10 10.40 25.49
N THR A 66 -3.86 9.48 24.56
CA THR A 66 -3.94 8.02 24.79
C THR A 66 -2.59 7.35 25.06
N ASN A 67 -1.48 8.01 24.77
CA ASN A 67 -0.12 7.57 25.10
C ASN A 67 0.66 8.74 25.72
N PRO A 68 0.68 8.88 27.07
CA PRO A 68 1.42 9.94 27.75
C PRO A 68 2.95 9.74 27.71
#